data_AF-A0AAV8VZN2-F1
#
_entry.id   AF-A0AAV8VZN2-F1
#
_cell.length_a   1.000
_cell.length_b   1.000
_cell.length_c   1.000
_cell.angle_alpha   90.00
_cell.angle_beta   90.00
_cell.angle_gamma   90.00
#
_symmetry.space_group_name_H-M   'P 1'
#
loop_
_entity.id
_entity.type
_entity.pdbx_description
1 polymer ?
#
loop_
_entity_poly.entity_id
_entity_poly.type
_entity_poly.pdbx_seq_one_letter_code
_entity_poly.pdbx_strand_id
1 'polypeptide(L)'
;RFGEDIEARSAALIPKRADCTPEITTVSLATSDDPSVLFIPQCTKVERCSGCCSHNLLSCQPKETETLTYQVMKTQYTGAKKLKLLGKEIVVIEKHLKCKCDCKVKEEVQVAHCNKYQQYKPSQCRCACTNTDDEKKCEKNGSKKLWNSELCACQCRDILPCSTGYYYDQSECRCAPNPPKRRFANYRGRRNHAVEPLLDN
;
A
#
# COMPACT_ATOMS: atom_id res chain seq x y z
N ARG A 1 -24.97 55.99 -13.37
CA ARG A 1 -25.10 55.44 -12.00
C ARG A 1 -25.50 53.98 -12.17
N PHE A 2 -24.62 53.10 -11.71
CA PHE A 2 -24.48 51.66 -11.90
C PHE A 2 -25.76 50.85 -12.17
N GLY A 3 -25.71 50.00 -13.21
CA GLY A 3 -26.70 48.97 -13.50
C GLY A 3 -26.60 47.82 -12.50
N GLU A 4 -27.77 47.35 -12.06
CA GLU A 4 -27.92 46.19 -11.19
C GLU A 4 -27.94 44.91 -12.03
N ASP A 5 -26.76 44.32 -12.22
CA ASP A 5 -26.63 42.92 -12.60
C ASP A 5 -26.91 42.06 -11.35
N ILE A 6 -28.18 41.76 -11.10
CA ILE A 6 -28.57 40.73 -10.13
C ILE A 6 -28.36 39.37 -10.82
N GLU A 7 -27.14 38.85 -10.73
CA GLU A 7 -26.83 37.46 -11.03
C GLU A 7 -27.68 36.56 -10.12
N ALA A 8 -28.74 35.98 -10.70
CA ALA A 8 -29.56 34.98 -10.05
C ALA A 8 -28.69 33.75 -9.71
N ARG A 9 -28.37 33.58 -8.43
CA ARG A 9 -27.68 32.39 -7.93
C ARG A 9 -28.55 31.15 -8.17
N SER A 10 -28.11 30.29 -9.09
CA SER A 10 -28.76 29.02 -9.41
C SER A 10 -28.99 28.19 -8.14
N ALA A 11 -30.20 27.65 -7.97
CA ALA A 11 -30.53 26.81 -6.83
C ALA A 11 -29.64 25.55 -6.78
N ALA A 12 -29.15 25.20 -5.58
CA ALA A 12 -28.30 24.03 -5.39
C ALA A 12 -29.10 22.73 -5.62
N LEU A 13 -28.54 21.81 -6.40
CA LEU A 13 -29.10 20.48 -6.62
C LEU A 13 -28.64 19.52 -5.51
N ILE A 14 -29.58 18.72 -4.98
CA ILE A 14 -29.25 17.66 -4.01
C ILE A 14 -28.75 16.42 -4.78
N PRO A 15 -27.50 15.97 -4.56
CA PRO A 15 -26.97 14.81 -5.26
C PRO A 15 -27.59 13.51 -4.72
N LYS A 16 -27.81 12.55 -5.63
CA LYS A 16 -28.11 11.16 -5.26
C LYS A 16 -26.80 10.41 -5.10
N ARG A 17 -26.71 9.55 -4.09
CA ARG A 17 -25.54 8.69 -3.91
C ARG A 17 -25.45 7.70 -5.07
N ALA A 18 -24.25 7.50 -5.60
CA ALA A 18 -23.97 6.43 -6.54
C ALA A 18 -23.82 5.11 -5.78
N ASP A 19 -24.71 4.17 -6.05
CA ASP A 19 -24.68 2.83 -5.45
C ASP A 19 -23.54 1.99 -6.02
N CYS A 20 -23.06 1.02 -5.25
CA CYS A 20 -22.01 0.11 -5.68
C CYS A 20 -22.59 -0.98 -6.59
N THR A 21 -22.62 -0.72 -7.89
CA THR A 21 -23.21 -1.61 -8.91
C THR A 21 -22.31 -1.73 -10.14
N PRO A 22 -22.46 -2.80 -10.95
CA PRO A 22 -21.79 -2.88 -12.25
C PRO A 22 -22.25 -1.74 -13.17
N GLU A 23 -21.31 -0.99 -13.72
CA GLU A 23 -21.54 0.05 -14.71
C GLU A 23 -20.64 -0.18 -15.93
N ILE A 24 -21.11 0.26 -17.11
CA ILE A 24 -20.34 0.14 -18.34
C ILE A 24 -19.17 1.13 -18.29
N THR A 25 -17.96 0.59 -18.30
CA THR A 25 -16.72 1.38 -18.28
C THR A 25 -15.83 1.02 -19.47
N THR A 26 -14.98 1.95 -19.87
CA THR A 26 -14.01 1.72 -20.95
C THR A 26 -12.76 1.08 -20.36
N VAL A 27 -12.36 -0.08 -20.89
CA VAL A 27 -11.19 -0.85 -20.45
C VAL A 27 -10.20 -0.98 -21.60
N SER A 28 -8.91 -0.85 -21.29
CA SER A 28 -7.84 -1.09 -22.26
C SER A 28 -7.73 -2.59 -22.55
N LEU A 29 -7.60 -2.95 -23.83
CA LEU A 29 -7.50 -4.35 -24.25
C LEU A 29 -6.08 -4.87 -24.14
N ALA A 30 -5.07 -4.12 -24.58
CA ALA A 30 -3.70 -4.57 -24.49
C ALA A 30 -2.73 -3.40 -24.44
N THR A 31 -1.60 -3.61 -23.75
CA THR A 31 -0.50 -2.66 -23.65
C THR A 31 0.79 -3.35 -24.09
N SER A 32 1.71 -2.59 -24.67
CA SER A 32 3.04 -3.05 -25.04
C SER A 32 4.04 -2.01 -24.61
N ASP A 33 5.21 -2.44 -24.15
CA ASP A 33 6.31 -1.53 -23.79
C ASP A 33 6.95 -0.88 -25.03
N ASP A 34 6.77 -1.45 -26.22
CA ASP A 34 7.22 -0.87 -27.47
C ASP A 34 6.21 0.18 -27.96
N PRO A 35 6.57 1.49 -28.00
CA PRO A 35 5.66 2.56 -28.40
C PRO A 35 5.29 2.51 -29.90
N SER A 36 6.00 1.72 -30.70
CA SER A 36 5.65 1.48 -32.11
C SER A 36 4.54 0.44 -32.26
N VAL A 37 4.24 -0.35 -31.23
CA VAL A 37 3.23 -1.40 -31.29
C VAL A 37 1.87 -0.86 -30.82
N LEU A 38 0.84 -1.13 -31.63
CA LEU A 38 -0.53 -0.68 -31.38
C LEU A 38 -1.51 -1.85 -31.52
N PHE A 39 -2.43 -1.97 -30.56
CA PHE A 39 -3.53 -2.91 -30.62
C PHE A 39 -4.82 -2.22 -31.10
N ILE A 40 -5.54 -2.88 -32.01
CA ILE A 40 -6.78 -2.35 -32.61
C ILE A 40 -7.93 -3.35 -32.38
N PRO A 41 -9.06 -2.93 -31.76
CA PRO A 41 -9.22 -1.64 -31.06
C PRO A 41 -8.33 -1.55 -29.81
N GLN A 42 -8.04 -0.34 -29.34
CA GLN A 42 -7.22 -0.12 -28.13
C GLN A 42 -8.01 -0.39 -26.85
N CYS A 43 -9.31 -0.14 -26.86
CA CYS A 43 -10.19 -0.26 -25.70
C CYS A 43 -11.57 -0.78 -26.12
N THR A 44 -12.29 -1.33 -25.15
CA THR A 44 -13.69 -1.76 -25.32
C THR A 44 -14.51 -1.39 -24.09
N LYS A 45 -15.83 -1.53 -24.17
CA LYS A 45 -16.76 -1.30 -23.06
C LYS A 45 -17.07 -2.62 -22.35
N VAL A 46 -16.86 -2.66 -21.04
CA VAL A 46 -17.14 -3.82 -20.18
C VAL A 46 -17.76 -3.35 -18.88
N GLU A 47 -18.63 -4.17 -18.29
CA GLU A 47 -19.19 -3.91 -16.96
C GLU A 47 -18.10 -4.05 -15.89
N ARG A 48 -17.90 -2.99 -15.12
CA ARG A 48 -17.01 -2.94 -13.96
C ARG A 48 -17.73 -2.35 -12.78
N CYS A 49 -17.32 -2.76 -11.59
CA CYS A 49 -17.87 -2.22 -10.36
C CYS A 49 -17.50 -0.75 -10.22
N SER A 50 -18.51 0.09 -10.04
CA SER A 50 -18.42 1.53 -9.89
C SER A 50 -19.35 1.99 -8.76
N GLY A 51 -19.19 3.22 -8.30
CA GLY A 51 -20.00 3.82 -7.25
C GLY A 51 -19.32 3.93 -5.89
N CYS A 52 -20.08 4.37 -4.89
CA CYS A 52 -19.55 4.82 -3.60
C CYS A 52 -20.00 3.93 -2.44
N CYS A 53 -19.04 3.58 -1.57
CA CYS A 53 -19.30 2.92 -0.30
C CYS A 53 -19.50 3.91 0.85
N SER A 54 -20.08 3.46 1.96
CA SER A 54 -20.48 4.32 3.09
C SER A 54 -19.29 4.76 3.96
N HIS A 55 -18.14 4.09 3.83
CA HIS A 55 -16.97 4.33 4.66
C HIS A 55 -15.70 4.32 3.81
N ASN A 56 -14.71 5.13 4.17
CA ASN A 56 -13.45 5.28 3.44
C ASN A 56 -12.56 4.02 3.44
N LEU A 57 -12.72 3.14 4.43
CA LEU A 57 -12.05 1.84 4.52
C LEU A 57 -12.63 0.80 3.55
N LEU A 58 -13.79 1.09 2.96
CA LEU A 58 -14.46 0.23 1.99
C LEU A 58 -14.20 0.72 0.58
N SER A 59 -14.27 -0.21 -0.37
CA SER A 59 -14.22 0.06 -1.80
C SER A 59 -15.24 -0.81 -2.52
N CYS A 60 -15.77 -0.33 -3.64
CA CYS A 60 -16.69 -1.11 -4.46
C CYS A 60 -15.88 -2.15 -5.24
N GLN A 61 -16.08 -3.43 -4.91
CA GLN A 61 -15.31 -4.55 -5.45
C GLN A 61 -16.23 -5.60 -6.08
N PRO A 62 -15.74 -6.38 -7.07
CA PRO A 62 -16.50 -7.48 -7.65
C PRO A 62 -16.77 -8.58 -6.63
N LYS A 63 -18.02 -9.06 -6.60
CA LYS A 63 -18.45 -10.25 -5.87
C LYS A 63 -18.53 -11.47 -6.78
N GLU A 64 -18.90 -11.25 -8.04
CA GLU A 64 -19.08 -12.29 -9.04
C GLU A 64 -18.59 -11.75 -10.38
N THR A 65 -17.82 -12.56 -11.10
CA THR A 65 -17.06 -12.15 -12.28
C THR A 65 -17.20 -13.18 -13.39
N GLU A 66 -17.16 -12.71 -14.62
CA GLU A 66 -17.15 -13.52 -15.84
C GLU A 66 -15.90 -13.16 -16.66
N THR A 67 -15.28 -14.16 -17.26
CA THR A 67 -14.10 -13.95 -18.12
C THR A 67 -14.54 -13.80 -19.57
N LEU A 68 -14.18 -12.68 -20.19
CA LEU A 68 -14.40 -12.43 -21.61
C LEU A 68 -13.10 -12.57 -22.39
N THR A 69 -13.18 -13.22 -23.55
CA THR A 69 -12.04 -13.40 -24.45
C THR A 69 -12.26 -12.58 -25.71
N TYR A 70 -11.38 -11.61 -25.96
CA TYR A 70 -11.39 -10.76 -27.14
C TYR A 70 -10.23 -11.10 -28.07
N GLN A 71 -10.44 -10.89 -29.37
CA GLN A 71 -9.39 -10.97 -30.37
C GLN A 71 -9.09 -9.56 -30.89
N VAL A 72 -7.84 -9.11 -30.75
CA VAL A 72 -7.40 -7.78 -31.22
C VAL A 72 -6.34 -7.92 -32.31
N MET A 73 -6.21 -6.92 -33.16
CA MET A 73 -5.14 -6.86 -34.15
C MET A 73 -3.91 -6.20 -33.53
N LYS A 74 -2.76 -6.87 -33.61
CA LYS A 74 -1.47 -6.31 -33.23
C LYS A 74 -0.82 -5.70 -34.47
N THR A 75 -0.54 -4.41 -34.42
CA THR A 75 0.06 -3.65 -35.51
C THR A 75 1.35 -2.97 -35.05
N GLN A 76 2.25 -2.66 -35.99
CA GLN A 76 3.46 -1.91 -35.72
C GLN A 76 3.55 -0.71 -36.65
N TYR A 77 3.91 0.44 -36.08
CA TYR A 77 4.19 1.66 -36.80
C TYR A 77 5.56 1.56 -37.48
N THR A 78 5.59 1.59 -38.82
CA THR A 78 6.84 1.43 -39.59
C THR A 78 7.38 2.75 -40.13
N GLY A 79 6.86 3.90 -39.66
CA GLY A 79 7.13 5.20 -40.25
C GLY A 79 6.24 5.51 -41.47
N ALA A 80 6.26 6.76 -41.94
CA ALA A 80 5.49 7.24 -43.09
C ALA A 80 3.96 7.05 -43.00
N LYS A 81 3.39 7.13 -41.78
CA LYS A 81 1.95 6.93 -41.51
C LYS A 81 1.41 5.55 -41.92
N LYS A 82 2.27 4.52 -41.96
CA LYS A 82 1.88 3.14 -42.28
C LYS A 82 1.86 2.27 -41.03
N LEU A 83 0.80 1.48 -40.89
CA LEU A 83 0.68 0.43 -39.89
C LEU A 83 0.87 -0.92 -40.57
N LYS A 84 1.84 -1.70 -40.10
CA LYS A 84 2.04 -3.08 -40.53
C LYS A 84 1.28 -4.01 -39.59
N LEU A 85 0.40 -4.85 -40.12
CA LEU A 85 -0.24 -5.89 -39.33
C LEU A 85 0.80 -6.96 -38.95
N LEU A 86 1.02 -7.15 -37.65
CA LEU A 86 1.89 -8.20 -37.12
C LEU A 86 1.11 -9.51 -36.92
N GLY A 87 -0.18 -9.41 -36.54
CA GLY A 87 -1.01 -10.59 -36.33
C GLY A 87 -2.25 -10.29 -35.50
N LYS A 88 -2.87 -11.35 -34.99
CA LYS A 88 -3.99 -11.31 -34.04
C LYS A 88 -3.51 -11.76 -32.68
N GLU A 89 -3.96 -11.09 -31.64
CA GLU A 89 -3.66 -11.40 -30.24
C GLU A 89 -4.97 -11.71 -29.51
N ILE A 90 -4.94 -12.68 -28.61
CA ILE A 90 -6.07 -13.01 -27.74
C ILE A 90 -5.86 -12.29 -26.41
N VAL A 91 -6.85 -11.52 -25.99
CA VAL A 91 -6.85 -10.79 -24.74
C VAL A 91 -7.97 -11.31 -23.85
N VAL A 92 -7.65 -11.55 -22.59
CA VAL A 92 -8.62 -11.96 -21.58
C VAL A 92 -8.93 -10.77 -20.66
N ILE A 93 -10.21 -10.44 -20.53
CA ILE A 93 -10.70 -9.31 -19.74
C ILE A 93 -11.79 -9.80 -18.78
N GLU A 94 -11.72 -9.34 -17.53
CA GLU A 94 -12.74 -9.59 -16.53
C GLU A 94 -13.95 -8.65 -16.70
N LYS A 95 -15.16 -9.22 -16.63
CA LYS A 95 -16.45 -8.53 -16.55
C LYS A 95 -17.06 -8.78 -15.18
N HIS A 96 -17.54 -7.72 -14.53
CA HIS A 96 -18.12 -7.83 -13.19
C HIS A 96 -19.64 -8.01 -13.30
N LEU A 97 -20.18 -9.10 -12.74
CA LEU A 97 -21.62 -9.41 -12.75
C LEU A 97 -22.35 -8.86 -11.53
N LYS A 98 -21.68 -8.86 -10.36
CA LYS A 98 -22.23 -8.32 -9.10
C LYS A 98 -21.14 -7.62 -8.32
N CYS A 99 -21.52 -6.57 -7.59
CA CYS A 99 -20.61 -5.76 -6.79
C CYS A 99 -21.02 -5.76 -5.31
N LYS A 100 -20.04 -5.53 -4.43
CA LYS A 100 -20.28 -5.27 -3.02
C LYS A 100 -19.26 -4.26 -2.49
N CYS A 101 -19.63 -3.55 -1.44
CA CYS A 101 -18.66 -2.81 -0.65
C CYS A 101 -17.87 -3.79 0.21
N ASP A 102 -16.56 -3.80 0.04
CA ASP A 102 -15.65 -4.66 0.80
C ASP A 102 -14.42 -3.88 1.28
N CYS A 103 -13.74 -4.42 2.28
CA CYS A 103 -12.56 -3.81 2.88
C CYS A 103 -11.46 -3.62 1.83
N LYS A 104 -10.83 -2.44 1.85
CA LYS A 104 -9.63 -2.16 1.02
C LYS A 104 -8.43 -3.01 1.44
N VAL A 105 -8.31 -3.22 2.75
CA VAL A 105 -7.28 -4.05 3.38
C VAL A 105 -7.83 -5.47 3.48
N LYS A 106 -7.02 -6.45 3.07
CA LYS A 106 -7.39 -7.87 3.10
C LYS A 106 -6.27 -8.74 3.65
N GLU A 107 -6.64 -9.93 4.11
CA GLU A 107 -5.73 -11.00 4.54
C GLU A 107 -5.64 -12.06 3.43
N GLU A 108 -5.49 -11.64 2.17
CA GLU A 108 -5.38 -12.57 1.05
C GLU A 108 -3.94 -13.14 1.00
N VAL A 109 -3.83 -14.44 0.72
CA VAL A 109 -2.55 -15.19 0.73
C VAL A 109 -1.48 -14.58 -0.19
N GLN A 110 -1.91 -13.88 -1.25
CA GLN A 110 -1.01 -13.28 -2.24
C GLN A 110 -0.63 -11.82 -1.92
N VAL A 111 -1.40 -11.12 -1.07
CA VAL A 111 -1.16 -9.72 -0.68
C VAL A 111 -1.49 -9.58 0.81
N ALA A 112 -0.54 -9.95 1.67
CA ALA A 112 -0.66 -9.68 3.10
C ALA A 112 -0.53 -8.18 3.34
N HIS A 113 -1.67 -7.49 3.49
CA HIS A 113 -1.68 -6.06 3.81
C HIS A 113 -1.26 -5.79 5.26
N CYS A 114 -1.33 -6.80 6.13
CA CYS A 114 -0.85 -6.73 7.51
C CYS A 114 0.57 -7.28 7.62
N ASN A 115 1.40 -6.65 8.43
CA ASN A 115 2.73 -7.14 8.73
C ASN A 115 2.69 -8.34 9.71
N LYS A 116 3.85 -8.98 9.95
CA LYS A 116 3.98 -10.15 10.86
C LYS A 116 3.62 -9.89 12.34
N TYR A 117 3.51 -8.63 12.76
CA TYR A 117 3.16 -8.21 14.12
C TYR A 117 1.71 -7.71 14.23
N GLN A 118 0.97 -7.76 13.14
CA GLN A 118 -0.42 -7.34 13.05
C GLN A 118 -1.32 -8.52 12.79
N GLN A 119 -2.56 -8.40 13.25
CA GLN A 119 -3.65 -9.29 12.90
C GLN A 119 -4.74 -8.50 12.19
N TYR A 120 -5.23 -9.02 11.07
CA TYR A 120 -6.36 -8.43 10.38
C TYR A 120 -7.63 -8.57 11.24
N LYS A 121 -8.38 -7.48 11.38
CA LYS A 121 -9.68 -7.46 12.07
C LYS A 121 -10.78 -7.19 11.03
N PRO A 122 -11.47 -8.24 10.53
CA PRO A 122 -12.45 -8.11 9.45
C PRO A 122 -13.58 -7.12 9.75
N SER A 123 -14.06 -7.09 11.00
CA SER A 123 -15.13 -6.18 11.42
C SER A 123 -14.76 -4.70 11.38
N GLN A 124 -13.46 -4.38 11.32
CA GLN A 124 -12.93 -3.02 11.32
C GLN A 124 -12.18 -2.67 10.04
N CYS A 125 -12.12 -3.59 9.07
CA CYS A 125 -11.36 -3.44 7.83
C CYS A 125 -9.92 -2.92 8.04
N ARG A 126 -9.25 -3.33 9.13
CA ARG A 126 -7.91 -2.82 9.48
C ARG A 126 -7.02 -3.89 10.09
N CYS A 127 -5.72 -3.67 9.95
CA CYS A 127 -4.70 -4.39 10.70
C CYS A 127 -4.60 -3.80 12.11
N ALA A 128 -4.56 -4.67 13.13
CA ALA A 128 -4.38 -4.28 14.51
C ALA A 128 -3.12 -4.95 15.08
N CYS A 129 -2.28 -4.16 15.77
CA CYS A 129 -1.10 -4.69 16.44
C CYS A 129 -1.47 -5.68 17.53
N THR A 130 -0.68 -6.75 17.67
CA THR A 130 -0.90 -7.76 18.70
C THR A 130 -0.29 -7.37 20.05
N ASN A 131 0.77 -6.56 20.04
CA ASN A 131 1.50 -6.09 21.23
C ASN A 131 0.86 -4.86 21.89
N THR A 132 -0.40 -5.00 22.29
CA THR A 132 -1.18 -3.93 22.93
C THR A 132 -0.60 -3.42 24.26
N ASP A 133 0.18 -4.23 24.98
CA ASP A 133 0.84 -3.80 26.22
C ASP A 133 1.98 -2.81 25.94
N ASP A 134 2.70 -2.97 24.83
CA ASP A 134 3.76 -2.05 24.43
C ASP A 134 3.18 -0.72 23.94
N GLU A 135 2.05 -0.77 23.23
CA GLU A 135 1.27 0.41 22.84
C GLU A 135 0.89 1.24 24.08
N LYS A 136 0.25 0.61 25.07
CA LYS A 136 -0.13 1.28 26.33
C LYS A 136 1.07 1.84 27.08
N LYS A 137 2.20 1.13 27.12
CA LYS A 137 3.45 1.64 27.74
C LYS A 137 4.03 2.82 26.97
N CYS A 138 3.92 2.81 25.65
CA CYS A 138 4.35 3.89 24.78
C CYS A 138 3.55 5.17 25.03
N GLU A 139 2.22 5.03 25.09
CA GLU A 139 1.28 6.13 25.31
C GLU A 139 1.50 6.84 26.65
N LYS A 140 1.88 6.10 27.71
CA LYS A 140 2.26 6.70 29.01
C LYS A 140 3.43 7.68 28.89
N ASN A 141 4.34 7.45 27.94
CA ASN A 141 5.45 8.35 27.62
C ASN A 141 5.16 9.20 26.38
N GLY A 142 3.88 9.47 26.11
CA GLY A 142 3.39 10.14 24.90
C GLY A 142 3.94 11.55 24.66
N SER A 143 4.59 12.17 25.65
CA SER A 143 5.29 13.45 25.49
C SER A 143 6.58 13.34 24.66
N LYS A 144 7.30 12.21 24.74
CA LYS A 144 8.56 11.98 24.02
C LYS A 144 8.45 10.88 22.96
N LYS A 145 7.49 9.98 23.13
CA LYS A 145 7.29 8.83 22.27
C LYS A 145 5.95 8.89 21.54
N LEU A 146 5.89 8.19 20.41
CA LEU A 146 4.71 8.01 19.58
C LEU A 146 4.63 6.54 19.17
N TRP A 147 3.43 5.96 19.26
CA TRP A 147 3.17 4.62 18.77
C TRP A 147 2.97 4.66 17.25
N ASN A 148 3.69 3.81 16.53
CA ASN A 148 3.51 3.62 15.11
C ASN A 148 2.71 2.34 14.87
N SER A 149 1.44 2.49 14.48
CA SER A 149 0.53 1.37 14.25
C SER A 149 0.87 0.53 13.01
N GLU A 150 1.61 1.08 12.05
CA GLU A 150 2.05 0.34 10.85
C GLU A 150 3.23 -0.57 11.14
N LEU A 151 4.07 -0.20 12.10
CA LEU A 151 5.24 -0.99 12.52
C LEU A 151 5.00 -1.77 13.81
N CYS A 152 3.92 -1.46 14.54
CA CYS A 152 3.65 -1.98 15.88
C CYS A 152 4.80 -1.72 16.85
N ALA A 153 5.35 -0.50 16.80
CA ALA A 153 6.54 -0.12 17.53
C ALA A 153 6.41 1.27 18.15
N CYS A 154 7.00 1.43 19.33
CA CYS A 154 7.10 2.72 20.00
C CYS A 154 8.34 3.46 19.52
N GLN A 155 8.15 4.65 18.94
CA GLN A 155 9.22 5.46 18.36
C GLN A 155 9.37 6.78 19.11
N CYS A 156 10.56 7.37 19.08
CA CYS A 156 10.75 8.74 19.57
C CYS A 156 10.11 9.73 18.60
N ARG A 157 9.46 10.77 19.13
CA ARG A 157 8.86 11.83 18.29
C ARG A 157 9.92 12.57 17.48
N ASP A 158 11.01 12.90 18.15
CA ASP A 158 12.16 13.58 17.57
C ASP A 158 13.38 12.66 17.64
N ILE A 159 14.19 12.68 16.59
CA ILE A 159 15.49 12.01 16.56
C ILE A 159 16.54 13.10 16.40
N LEU A 160 17.36 13.28 17.43
CA LEU A 160 18.38 14.33 17.47
C LEU A 160 19.75 13.75 17.08
N PRO A 161 20.53 14.43 16.22
CA PRO A 161 21.91 14.04 15.97
C PRO A 161 22.76 14.31 17.22
N CYS A 162 23.36 13.25 17.78
CA CYS A 162 24.19 13.36 18.98
C CYS A 162 25.62 13.81 18.63
N SER A 163 26.23 14.60 19.53
CA SER A 163 27.61 15.03 19.43
C SER A 163 28.61 13.88 19.61
N THR A 164 29.86 14.09 19.20
CA THR A 164 30.95 13.10 19.32
C THR A 164 31.06 12.56 20.76
N GLY A 165 31.08 11.24 20.91
CA GLY A 165 31.14 10.58 22.23
C GLY A 165 29.78 10.22 22.84
N TYR A 166 28.66 10.55 22.18
CA TYR A 166 27.31 10.18 22.58
C TYR A 166 26.62 9.34 21.49
N TYR A 167 25.68 8.48 21.90
CA TYR A 167 24.76 7.77 21.01
C TYR A 167 23.32 8.15 21.33
N TYR A 168 22.44 8.04 20.34
CA TYR A 168 21.02 8.28 20.56
C TYR A 168 20.36 7.05 21.17
N ASP A 169 19.87 7.18 22.41
CA ASP A 169 19.14 6.13 23.09
C ASP A 169 17.65 6.17 22.71
N GLN A 170 17.19 5.17 21.96
CA GLN A 170 15.79 5.05 21.53
C GLN A 170 14.83 4.72 22.68
N SER A 171 15.34 4.17 23.80
CA SER A 171 14.53 3.86 24.97
C SER A 171 14.21 5.10 25.81
N GLU A 172 15.12 6.08 25.86
CA GLU A 172 14.94 7.32 26.61
C GLU A 172 14.68 8.56 25.74
N CYS A 173 14.83 8.41 24.42
CA CYS A 173 14.73 9.48 23.42
C CYS A 173 15.65 10.67 23.73
N ARG A 174 16.92 10.36 24.04
CA ARG A 174 17.96 11.35 24.33
C ARG A 174 19.35 10.83 23.98
N CYS A 175 20.30 11.74 23.84
CA CYS A 175 21.71 11.37 23.70
C CYS A 175 22.28 10.89 25.03
N ALA A 176 22.82 9.67 25.04
CA ALA A 176 23.49 9.05 26.17
C ALA A 176 24.99 8.91 25.88
N PRO A 177 25.88 9.00 26.88
CA PRO A 177 27.32 8.87 26.68
C PRO A 177 27.67 7.46 26.18
N ASN A 178 28.60 7.37 25.24
CA ASN A 178 29.06 6.07 24.75
C ASN A 178 29.68 5.27 25.90
N PRO A 179 29.34 3.98 26.04
CA PRO A 179 29.94 3.16 27.08
C PRO A 179 31.46 3.13 26.88
N PRO A 180 32.26 3.26 27.96
CA PRO A 180 33.70 3.21 27.85
C PRO A 180 34.08 1.88 27.22
N LYS A 181 34.87 1.91 26.14
CA LYS A 181 35.46 0.69 25.59
C LYS A 181 36.24 0.03 26.73
N ARG A 182 35.70 -1.07 27.28
CA ARG A 182 36.45 -1.89 28.24
C ARG A 182 37.72 -2.30 27.50
N ARG A 183 38.85 -1.69 27.86
CA ARG A 183 40.15 -2.21 27.44
C ARG A 183 40.24 -3.56 28.13
N PHE A 184 40.01 -4.64 27.39
CA PHE A 184 40.50 -5.95 27.79
C PHE A 184 42.02 -5.80 27.91
N ALA A 185 42.51 -5.62 29.13
CA ALA A 185 43.91 -5.73 29.41
C ALA A 185 44.27 -7.18 29.08
N ASN A 186 44.95 -7.39 27.96
CA ASN A 186 45.57 -8.67 27.64
C ASN A 186 46.62 -8.95 28.70
N TYR A 187 46.22 -9.57 29.81
CA TYR A 187 47.14 -10.11 30.78
C TYR A 187 47.82 -11.30 30.10
N ARG A 188 48.97 -11.04 29.45
CA ARG A 188 49.92 -12.08 29.07
C ARG A 188 50.44 -12.70 30.36
N GLY A 189 49.86 -13.82 30.77
CA GLY A 189 50.26 -14.53 31.98
C GLY A 189 49.67 -15.94 32.05
N ARG A 190 50.32 -16.86 31.33
CA ARG A 190 50.38 -18.32 31.54
C ARG A 190 49.30 -18.97 32.44
N ARG A 191 48.47 -19.83 31.84
CA ARG A 191 48.45 -21.29 32.13
C ARG A 191 47.56 -22.00 31.12
N ASN A 192 48.11 -23.10 30.61
CA ASN A 192 47.44 -24.08 29.75
C ASN A 192 46.21 -24.63 30.45
N HIS A 193 45.08 -24.73 29.74
CA HIS A 193 44.28 -25.95 29.66
C HIS A 193 43.36 -25.85 28.44
N ALA A 194 43.54 -26.80 27.52
CA ALA A 194 42.69 -27.00 26.37
C ALA A 194 41.36 -27.62 26.81
N VAL A 195 40.24 -27.12 26.29
CA VAL A 195 38.97 -27.85 26.17
C VAL A 195 38.29 -27.42 24.87
N GLU A 196 37.90 -28.40 24.06
CA GLU A 196 37.27 -28.32 22.73
C GLU A 196 35.92 -27.56 22.71
N PRO A 197 35.49 -27.08 21.52
CA PRO A 197 34.16 -26.55 21.32
C PRO A 197 33.16 -27.69 21.04
N LEU A 198 32.10 -27.77 21.86
CA LEU A 198 30.87 -28.47 21.49
C LEU A 198 30.08 -27.58 20.52
N LEU A 199 29.95 -28.06 19.29
CA LEU A 199 28.87 -27.72 18.38
C LEU A 199 27.59 -28.34 18.93
N ASP A 200 26.49 -27.58 18.95
CA ASP A 200 25.16 -28.17 18.96
C ASP A 200 24.24 -27.44 17.96
N ASN A 201 23.44 -28.28 17.31
CA ASN A 201 22.52 -28.07 16.18
C ASN A 201 21.48 -26.96 16.35
#